data_AF-A0A0T0PTG9-F1
#
_entry.id   AF-A0A0T0PTG9-F1
#
_cell.length_a   1.000
_cell.length_b   1.000
_cell.length_c   1.000
_cell.angle_alpha   90.00
_cell.angle_beta   90.00
_cell.angle_gamma   90.00
#
_symmetry.space_group_name_H-M   'P 1'
#
loop_
_entity.id
_entity.type
_entity.pdbx_description
1 polymer ?
#
loop_
_entity_poly.entity_id
_entity_poly.type
_entity_poly.pdbx_seq_one_letter_code
_entity_poly.pdbx_strand_id
1 'polypeptide(L)'
;MRKFVVVAAIAGAVLVSGCGKSGFDRARPDEFAVARQAPLVIPPDFALVPPQPGAARTQGANPQALALDALFGTAPRSASETAVVDQAGGAGAVAPGIRSAVGDPQTNVVEKGQTTRDIVAAPEGDGQGARAVAGAGTPAATPTPAATPTP
;
A
#
# COMPACT_ATOMS: atom_id res chain seq x y z
N MET A 1 -30.50 -34.22 73.53
CA MET A 1 -29.58 -35.14 72.83
C MET A 1 -30.24 -35.85 71.64
N ARG A 2 -31.26 -36.71 71.82
CA ARG A 2 -31.88 -37.50 70.72
C ARG A 2 -32.45 -36.67 69.55
N LYS A 3 -33.09 -35.53 69.85
CA LYS A 3 -33.66 -34.63 68.82
C LYS A 3 -32.59 -33.98 67.92
N PHE A 4 -31.42 -33.64 68.47
CA PHE A 4 -30.31 -33.06 67.71
C PHE A 4 -29.64 -34.08 66.78
N VAL A 5 -29.54 -35.35 67.21
CA VAL A 5 -29.01 -36.43 66.38
C VAL A 5 -29.90 -36.70 65.17
N VAL A 6 -31.22 -36.64 65.35
CA VAL A 6 -32.19 -36.81 64.24
C VAL A 6 -32.08 -35.66 63.23
N VAL A 7 -31.98 -34.42 63.71
CA VAL A 7 -31.81 -33.25 62.82
C VAL A 7 -30.50 -33.32 62.04
N ALA A 8 -29.40 -33.72 62.70
CA ALA A 8 -28.10 -33.89 62.04
C ALA A 8 -28.10 -35.03 61.00
N ALA A 9 -28.79 -36.14 61.27
CA ALA A 9 -28.91 -37.25 60.34
C ALA A 9 -29.76 -36.89 59.10
N ILE A 10 -30.84 -36.14 59.29
CA ILE A 10 -31.69 -35.67 58.18
C ILE A 10 -30.91 -34.64 57.33
N ALA A 11 -30.19 -33.71 57.96
CA ALA A 11 -29.34 -32.75 57.25
C ALA A 11 -28.23 -33.45 56.45
N GLY A 12 -27.61 -34.50 57.02
CA GLY A 12 -26.62 -35.31 56.31
C GLY A 12 -27.20 -36.06 55.11
N ALA A 13 -28.40 -36.63 55.24
CA ALA A 13 -29.07 -37.33 54.15
C ALA A 13 -29.44 -36.38 52.98
N VAL A 14 -29.87 -35.15 53.29
CA VAL A 14 -30.15 -34.13 52.26
C VAL A 14 -28.87 -33.73 51.54
N LEU A 15 -27.76 -33.50 52.26
CA LEU A 15 -26.47 -33.14 51.66
C LEU A 15 -25.90 -34.23 50.74
N VAL A 16 -26.10 -35.52 51.05
CA VAL A 16 -25.54 -36.61 50.24
C VAL A 16 -26.43 -37.02 49.06
N SER A 17 -27.72 -36.63 49.08
CA SER A 17 -28.69 -36.98 48.02
C SER A 17 -28.36 -36.42 46.64
N GLY A 18 -27.49 -35.41 46.54
CA GLY A 18 -26.98 -34.87 45.27
C GLY A 18 -25.82 -35.66 44.64
N CYS A 19 -25.15 -36.55 45.39
CA CYS A 19 -24.01 -37.33 44.89
C CYS A 19 -24.40 -38.66 44.21
N GLY A 20 -25.70 -38.98 44.13
CA GLY A 20 -26.21 -40.24 43.56
C GLY A 20 -26.40 -40.27 42.04
N LYS A 21 -26.12 -39.17 41.31
CA LYS A 21 -26.19 -39.17 39.85
C LYS A 21 -24.94 -39.85 39.28
N SER A 22 -25.07 -41.15 38.98
CA SER A 22 -24.21 -41.83 38.04
C SER A 22 -24.17 -41.02 36.74
N GLY A 23 -23.06 -40.32 36.51
CA GLY A 23 -22.86 -39.42 35.36
C GLY A 23 -22.78 -40.13 34.00
N PHE A 24 -23.35 -41.32 33.89
CA PHE A 24 -23.48 -42.16 32.70
C PHE A 24 -24.74 -41.82 31.89
N ASP A 25 -25.81 -41.30 32.51
CA ASP A 25 -26.98 -40.72 31.82
C ASP A 25 -26.78 -39.21 31.52
N ARG A 26 -25.63 -38.88 30.93
CA ARG A 26 -25.51 -37.61 30.23
C ARG A 26 -25.97 -37.89 28.80
N ALA A 27 -26.84 -37.03 28.26
CA ALA A 27 -27.02 -36.92 26.82
C ALA A 27 -25.69 -36.44 26.23
N ARG A 28 -24.71 -37.33 26.16
CA ARG A 28 -23.45 -37.14 25.47
C ARG A 28 -23.82 -37.09 23.98
N PRO A 29 -23.36 -36.10 23.22
CA PRO A 29 -23.48 -36.14 21.78
C PRO A 29 -22.93 -37.48 21.29
N ASP A 30 -23.75 -38.25 20.59
CA ASP A 30 -23.37 -39.57 20.10
C ASP A 30 -22.29 -39.42 19.03
N GLU A 31 -21.05 -39.70 19.40
CA GLU A 31 -19.88 -39.66 18.50
C GLU A 31 -19.94 -40.68 17.35
N PHE A 32 -20.86 -41.64 17.39
CA PHE A 32 -21.14 -42.59 16.32
C PHE A 32 -22.43 -42.29 15.56
N ALA A 33 -23.11 -41.18 15.85
CA ALA A 33 -24.27 -40.74 15.09
C ALA A 33 -23.83 -40.30 13.68
N VAL A 34 -23.99 -41.21 12.72
CA VAL A 34 -23.70 -40.92 11.32
C VAL A 34 -24.79 -39.98 10.78
N ALA A 35 -24.43 -38.71 10.59
CA ALA A 35 -25.26 -37.76 9.86
C ALA A 35 -25.47 -38.25 8.42
N ARG A 36 -26.67 -38.05 7.86
CA ARG A 36 -26.94 -38.40 6.46
C ARG A 36 -26.02 -37.59 5.55
N GLN A 37 -25.24 -38.28 4.73
CA GLN A 37 -24.36 -37.65 3.76
C GLN A 37 -25.17 -36.76 2.83
N ALA A 38 -24.73 -35.51 2.64
CA ALA A 38 -25.32 -34.62 1.65
C ALA A 38 -25.28 -35.29 0.27
N PRO A 39 -26.31 -35.11 -0.58
CA PRO A 39 -26.31 -35.67 -1.93
C PRO A 39 -25.04 -35.25 -2.65
N LEU A 40 -24.30 -36.21 -3.21
CA LEU A 40 -23.15 -35.92 -4.07
C LEU A 40 -23.70 -35.28 -5.36
N VAL A 41 -23.71 -33.94 -5.39
CA VAL A 41 -23.92 -33.19 -6.63
C VAL A 41 -22.64 -33.37 -7.44
N ILE A 42 -22.73 -34.16 -8.50
CA ILE A 42 -21.71 -34.22 -9.53
C ILE A 42 -21.62 -32.80 -10.10
N PRO A 43 -20.48 -32.11 -9.96
CA PRO A 43 -20.30 -30.81 -10.59
C PRO A 43 -20.58 -30.93 -12.09
N PRO A 44 -21.16 -29.90 -12.74
CA PRO A 44 -21.33 -29.94 -14.18
C PRO A 44 -19.97 -30.25 -14.81
N ASP A 45 -19.95 -31.22 -15.73
CA ASP A 45 -18.75 -31.53 -16.50
C ASP A 45 -18.35 -30.27 -17.26
N PHE A 46 -17.35 -29.56 -16.75
CA PHE A 46 -16.72 -28.48 -17.47
C PHE A 46 -15.92 -29.15 -18.58
N ALA A 47 -16.57 -29.38 -19.72
CA ALA A 47 -15.92 -29.67 -20.98
C ALA A 47 -15.09 -28.43 -21.36
N LEU A 48 -13.94 -28.27 -20.70
CA LEU A 48 -12.97 -27.23 -20.97
C LEU A 48 -12.51 -27.48 -22.40
N VAL A 49 -13.04 -26.69 -23.33
CA VAL A 49 -12.58 -26.68 -24.70
C VAL A 49 -11.11 -26.27 -24.64
N PRO A 50 -10.18 -27.13 -25.10
CA PRO A 50 -8.78 -26.77 -25.12
C PRO A 50 -8.62 -25.44 -25.88
N PRO A 51 -7.85 -24.48 -25.35
CA PRO A 51 -7.66 -23.21 -26.02
C PRO A 51 -7.10 -23.48 -27.42
N GLN A 52 -7.70 -22.84 -28.43
CA GLN A 52 -7.29 -23.04 -29.81
C GLN A 52 -5.78 -22.76 -29.95
N PRO A 53 -4.99 -23.65 -30.56
CA PRO A 53 -3.58 -23.40 -30.82
C PRO A 53 -3.39 -22.07 -31.56
N GLY A 54 -2.66 -21.13 -30.95
CA GLY A 54 -2.43 -19.79 -31.51
C GLY A 54 -3.45 -18.72 -31.12
N ALA A 55 -4.51 -19.05 -30.39
CA ALA A 55 -5.37 -18.03 -29.77
C ALA A 55 -4.57 -17.23 -28.72
N ALA A 56 -4.87 -15.94 -28.60
CA ALA A 56 -4.24 -15.07 -27.61
C ALA A 56 -4.38 -15.70 -26.22
N ARG A 57 -3.26 -15.86 -25.52
CA ARG A 57 -3.25 -16.41 -24.17
C ARG A 57 -4.12 -15.54 -23.27
N THR A 58 -5.09 -16.15 -22.59
CA THR A 58 -5.93 -15.49 -21.58
C THR A 58 -5.20 -15.28 -20.26
N GLN A 59 -3.99 -15.83 -20.10
CA GLN A 59 -3.09 -15.44 -19.03
C GLN A 59 -2.69 -13.98 -19.27
N GLY A 60 -3.47 -13.09 -18.65
CA GLY A 60 -3.26 -11.66 -18.63
C GLY A 60 -1.88 -11.31 -18.08
N ALA A 61 -1.53 -10.03 -18.26
CA ALA A 61 -0.26 -9.47 -17.84
C ALA A 61 0.18 -10.01 -16.47
N ASN A 62 1.48 -10.31 -16.37
CA ASN A 62 2.13 -10.80 -15.16
C ASN A 62 1.62 -10.02 -13.93
N PRO A 63 1.02 -10.68 -12.92
CA PRO A 63 0.37 -9.99 -11.81
C PRO A 63 1.36 -9.18 -10.97
N GLN A 64 2.63 -9.60 -10.91
CA GLN A 64 3.70 -8.81 -10.29
C GLN A 64 3.97 -7.53 -11.09
N ALA A 65 3.98 -7.59 -12.42
CA ALA A 65 4.15 -6.40 -13.26
C ALA A 65 2.97 -5.42 -13.14
N LEU A 66 1.74 -5.93 -13.07
CA LEU A 66 0.54 -5.12 -12.82
C LEU A 66 0.56 -4.47 -11.44
N ALA A 67 1.01 -5.20 -10.41
CA ALA A 67 1.17 -4.63 -9.07
C ALA A 67 2.22 -3.53 -9.04
N LEU A 68 3.36 -3.71 -9.73
CA LEU A 68 4.39 -2.68 -9.83
C LEU A 68 3.90 -1.44 -10.60
N ASP A 69 3.15 -1.61 -11.68
CA ASP A 69 2.54 -0.49 -12.41
C ASP A 69 1.47 0.23 -11.58
N ALA A 70 0.66 -0.51 -10.82
CA ALA A 70 -0.31 0.10 -9.92
C ALA A 70 0.34 0.86 -8.75
N LEU A 71 1.48 0.37 -8.24
CA LEU A 71 2.21 0.98 -7.12
C LEU A 71 3.12 2.14 -7.54
N PHE A 72 3.78 2.03 -8.69
CA PHE A 72 4.87 2.90 -9.13
C PHE A 72 4.64 3.48 -10.53
N GLY A 73 3.42 3.36 -11.06
CA GLY A 73 3.05 3.84 -12.39
C GLY A 73 3.46 5.30 -12.63
N THR A 74 3.35 5.74 -13.88
CA THR A 74 3.87 7.04 -14.26
C THR A 74 3.10 8.16 -13.56
N ALA A 75 3.75 8.86 -12.64
CA ALA A 75 3.24 10.11 -12.10
C ALA A 75 3.35 11.21 -13.18
N PRO A 76 2.31 12.04 -13.38
CA PRO A 76 2.40 13.18 -14.30
C PRO A 76 3.52 14.11 -13.82
N ARG A 77 4.48 14.37 -14.70
CA ARG A 77 5.60 15.28 -14.44
C ARG A 77 5.21 16.70 -14.84
N SER A 78 5.61 17.69 -14.05
CA SER A 78 5.37 19.08 -14.40
C SER A 78 6.19 19.49 -15.63
N ALA A 79 5.72 20.47 -16.40
CA ALA A 79 6.47 20.99 -17.54
C ALA A 79 7.85 21.53 -17.16
N SER A 80 7.99 22.07 -15.94
CA SER A 80 9.28 22.52 -15.40
C SER A 80 10.22 21.35 -15.08
N GLU A 81 9.71 20.25 -14.54
CA GLU A 81 10.53 19.06 -14.27
C GLU A 81 11.05 18.46 -15.58
N THR A 82 10.17 18.30 -16.57
CA THR A 82 10.55 17.79 -17.90
C THR A 82 11.60 18.69 -18.55
N ALA A 83 11.43 20.02 -18.51
CA ALA A 83 12.39 20.96 -19.07
C ALA A 83 13.77 20.88 -18.39
N VAL A 84 13.81 20.72 -17.07
CA VAL A 84 15.07 20.54 -16.33
C VAL A 84 15.75 19.22 -16.70
N VAL A 85 14.99 18.13 -16.83
CA VAL A 85 15.52 16.82 -17.25
C VAL A 85 16.07 16.88 -18.67
N ASP A 86 15.37 17.52 -19.60
CA ASP A 86 15.82 17.68 -20.98
C ASP A 86 17.09 18.53 -21.06
N GLN A 87 17.16 19.63 -20.28
CA GLN A 87 18.38 20.44 -20.17
C GLN A 87 19.57 19.65 -19.58
N ALA A 88 19.30 18.69 -18.70
CA ALA A 88 20.30 17.80 -18.12
C ALA A 88 20.74 16.66 -19.08
N GLY A 89 20.28 16.66 -20.34
CA GLY A 89 20.61 15.65 -21.34
C GLY A 89 19.54 14.57 -21.53
N GLY A 90 18.36 14.74 -20.92
CA GLY A 90 17.22 13.85 -21.05
C GLY A 90 17.36 12.54 -20.26
N ALA A 91 16.35 11.67 -20.37
CA ALA A 91 16.29 10.40 -19.66
C ALA A 91 17.45 9.43 -19.98
N GLY A 92 18.08 9.58 -21.16
CA GLY A 92 19.21 8.76 -21.59
C GLY A 92 20.58 9.21 -21.07
N ALA A 93 20.71 10.43 -20.56
CA ALA A 93 21.98 10.95 -20.03
C ALA A 93 22.25 10.52 -18.57
N VAL A 94 21.27 9.91 -17.91
CA VAL A 94 21.38 9.51 -16.50
C VAL A 94 22.16 8.20 -16.39
N ALA A 95 23.34 8.26 -15.76
CA ALA A 95 24.12 7.07 -15.46
C ALA A 95 23.36 6.13 -14.51
N PRO A 96 23.30 4.80 -14.78
CA PRO A 96 22.74 3.84 -13.84
C PRO A 96 23.44 3.95 -12.47
N GLY A 97 22.64 4.04 -11.39
CA GLY A 97 23.18 4.16 -10.04
C GLY A 97 23.68 5.55 -9.63
N ILE A 98 23.36 6.62 -10.38
CA ILE A 98 23.81 8.00 -10.06
C ILE A 98 23.50 8.43 -8.61
N ARG A 99 22.41 7.94 -8.00
CA ARG A 99 22.07 8.25 -6.60
C ARG A 99 23.10 7.70 -5.60
N SER A 100 23.65 6.53 -5.89
CA SER A 100 24.74 5.95 -5.10
C SER A 100 26.03 6.71 -5.32
N ALA A 101 26.33 7.11 -6.56
CA ALA A 101 27.51 7.89 -6.88
C ALA A 101 27.49 9.28 -6.22
N VAL A 102 26.36 10.00 -6.27
CA VAL A 102 26.21 11.32 -5.64
C VAL A 102 26.30 11.23 -4.11
N GLY A 103 25.86 10.12 -3.52
CA GLY A 103 25.94 9.88 -2.06
C GLY A 103 27.29 9.36 -1.56
N ASP A 104 28.25 9.10 -2.45
CA ASP A 104 29.57 8.60 -2.07
C ASP A 104 30.37 9.68 -1.32
N PRO A 105 30.98 9.38 -0.15
CA PRO A 105 31.78 10.35 0.60
C PRO A 105 33.01 10.90 -0.15
N GLN A 106 33.48 10.22 -1.19
CA GLN A 106 34.59 10.66 -2.05
C GLN A 106 34.12 11.57 -3.20
N THR A 107 32.81 11.79 -3.37
CA THR A 107 32.31 12.74 -4.36
C THR A 107 32.67 14.16 -3.93
N ASN A 108 33.38 14.88 -4.80
CA ASN A 108 33.74 16.28 -4.55
C ASN A 108 32.48 17.15 -4.52
N VAL A 109 32.20 17.77 -3.38
CA VAL A 109 31.07 18.68 -3.20
C VAL A 109 31.56 20.13 -3.15
N VAL A 110 30.85 21.02 -3.84
CA VAL A 110 31.07 22.46 -3.74
C VAL A 110 29.92 23.08 -2.96
N GLU A 111 30.22 23.80 -1.88
CA GLU A 111 29.20 24.48 -1.09
C GLU A 111 28.65 25.69 -1.87
N LYS A 112 27.38 25.63 -2.26
CA LYS A 112 26.66 26.71 -2.95
C LYS A 112 25.59 27.37 -2.06
N GLY A 113 25.66 27.15 -0.74
CA GLY A 113 24.60 27.57 0.19
C GLY A 113 24.34 29.07 0.27
N GLN A 114 25.34 29.92 0.04
CA GLN A 114 25.13 31.37 -0.09
C GLN A 114 24.37 31.70 -1.37
N THR A 115 24.85 31.22 -2.52
CA THR A 115 24.19 31.42 -3.82
C THR A 115 22.75 30.92 -3.83
N THR A 116 22.48 29.76 -3.24
CA THR A 116 21.11 29.23 -3.13
C THR A 116 20.21 30.13 -2.28
N ARG A 117 20.72 30.66 -1.16
CA ARG A 117 19.97 31.61 -0.32
C ARG A 117 19.68 32.91 -1.06
N ASP A 118 20.64 33.42 -1.81
CA ASP A 118 20.49 34.64 -2.60
C ASP A 118 19.42 34.47 -3.70
N ILE A 119 19.39 33.31 -4.38
CA ILE A 119 18.38 33.00 -5.40
C ILE A 119 16.98 32.88 -4.79
N VAL A 120 16.83 32.24 -3.63
CA VAL A 120 15.52 32.05 -2.98
C VAL A 120 14.96 33.37 -2.44
N ALA A 121 15.83 34.26 -1.97
CA ALA A 121 15.43 35.59 -1.48
C ALA A 121 15.22 36.62 -2.61
N ALA A 122 15.63 36.29 -3.84
CA ALA A 122 15.50 37.21 -4.97
C ALA A 122 14.03 37.47 -5.32
N PRO A 123 13.66 38.71 -5.68
CA PRO A 123 12.36 39.00 -6.28
C PRO A 123 12.14 38.20 -7.56
N GLU A 124 10.87 37.98 -7.91
CA GLU A 124 10.50 37.29 -9.16
C GLU A 124 11.06 38.03 -10.38
N GLY A 125 11.82 37.32 -11.21
CA GLY A 125 12.41 37.87 -12.42
C GLY A 125 13.58 37.04 -12.94
N ASP A 126 14.05 37.37 -14.14
CA ASP A 126 15.23 36.75 -14.72
C ASP A 126 16.50 37.26 -14.00
N GLY A 127 17.12 36.37 -13.21
CA GLY A 127 18.37 36.66 -12.53
C GLY A 127 19.60 36.39 -13.41
N GLN A 128 20.72 37.00 -13.07
CA GLN A 128 22.01 36.76 -13.77
C GLN A 128 22.49 35.30 -13.66
N GLY A 129 22.10 34.59 -12.60
CA GLY A 129 22.57 33.22 -12.30
C GLY A 129 21.53 32.11 -12.48
N ALA A 130 20.25 32.43 -12.64
CA ALA A 130 19.19 31.44 -12.76
C ALA A 130 17.98 32.02 -13.50
N ARG A 131 17.44 31.24 -14.44
CA ARG A 131 16.18 31.52 -15.15
C ARG A 131 15.36 30.23 -15.20
N ALA A 132 14.06 30.33 -14.96
CA ALA A 132 13.16 29.20 -15.12
C ALA A 132 12.63 29.20 -16.56
N VAL A 133 12.95 28.16 -17.32
CA VAL A 133 12.31 27.92 -18.62
C VAL A 133 11.29 26.80 -18.42
N ALA A 134 10.00 27.15 -18.45
CA ALA A 134 8.95 26.14 -18.57
C ALA A 134 8.85 25.74 -20.05
N GLY A 135 8.97 24.46 -20.35
CA GLY A 135 8.86 23.95 -21.72
C GLY A 135 7.52 24.34 -22.36
N ALA A 136 7.61 25.02 -23.52
CA ALA A 136 6.58 25.29 -24.52
C ALA A 136 5.14 25.55 -24.01
N GLY A 137 4.92 26.75 -23.50
CA GLY A 137 3.70 27.53 -23.70
C GLY A 137 4.12 28.98 -23.88
N THR A 138 3.78 29.57 -25.03
CA THR A 138 3.95 30.97 -25.46
C THR A 138 4.64 31.91 -24.45
N PRO A 139 5.74 32.61 -24.82
CA PRO A 139 6.38 33.57 -23.93
C PRO A 139 5.34 34.54 -23.36
N ALA A 140 5.17 34.55 -22.04
CA ALA A 140 4.42 35.59 -21.38
C ALA A 140 5.10 36.93 -21.70
N ALA A 141 4.32 37.89 -22.21
CA ALA A 141 4.80 39.20 -22.59
C ALA A 141 5.59 39.85 -21.45
N THR A 142 6.71 40.47 -21.80
CA THR A 142 7.56 41.28 -20.92
C THR A 142 6.70 42.26 -20.11
N PRO A 143 6.71 42.23 -18.76
CA PRO A 143 6.05 43.27 -17.98
C PRO A 143 6.77 44.59 -18.27
N THR A 144 6.08 45.51 -18.94
CA THR A 144 6.55 46.88 -19.16
C THR A 144 6.71 47.55 -17.80
N PRO A 145 7.85 48.19 -17.49
CA PRO A 145 8.04 48.88 -16.22
C PRO A 145 6.96 49.97 -16.06
N ALA A 146 6.20 49.90 -14.97
CA ALA A 146 5.24 50.94 -14.62
C ALA A 146 5.98 52.28 -14.46
N ALA A 147 5.52 53.31 -15.18
CA ALA A 147 6.07 54.65 -15.08
C ALA A 147 5.96 55.17 -13.65
N THR A 148 7.09 55.66 -13.12
CA THR A 148 7.18 56.39 -11.85
C THR A 148 6.26 57.62 -11.91
N PRO A 149 5.32 57.82 -10.98
CA PRO A 149 4.65 59.10 -10.85
C PRO A 149 5.63 60.12 -10.26
N THR A 150 6.02 61.10 -11.08
CA THR A 150 6.73 62.32 -10.65
C THR A 150 5.80 63.14 -9.72
N PRO A 151 6.32 63.81 -8.68
CA PRO A 151 5.53 64.54 -7.67
C PRO A 151 4.63 65.65 -8.22
#